data_AF-A0A928FLP8-F1
#
_entry.id   AF-A0A928FLP8-F1
#
_cell.length_a   1.000
_cell.length_b   1.000
_cell.length_c   1.000
_cell.angle_alpha   90.00
_cell.angle_beta   90.00
_cell.angle_gamma   90.00
#
_symmetry.space_group_name_H-M   'P 1'
#
loop_
_entity.id
_entity.type
_entity.pdbx_description
1 polymer ?
#
loop_
_entity_poly.entity_id
_entity_poly.type
_entity_poly.pdbx_seq_one_letter_code
_entity_poly.pdbx_strand_id
1 'polypeptide(L)'
;MSSTKEILVKAKETVRKLRGTDDAKINDALLKMADALVRHSDRILSENAKDLALAEGKISPVMIDRLTLTAARISAMADGIREITNLPSPIGEILNTEVRPNGLRIDKVSVPMGVIAIIYESRPNVTSDAAALALKSGNVCVLRGGKEAYNSARAIVDALREGLSLANIPEDAVQLVSDTTRESANELMRAKGYVDLLIPRGGKGLISACVENATVPCLET
;
A
#
# COMPACT_ATOMS: atom_id res chain seq x y z
N MET A 1 -13.80 -6.81 -13.86
CA MET A 1 -12.62 -6.26 -13.17
C MET A 1 -12.53 -4.79 -13.53
N SER A 2 -12.22 -3.92 -12.56
CA SER A 2 -12.05 -2.48 -12.85
C SER A 2 -10.75 -2.23 -13.60
N SER A 3 -10.76 -1.26 -14.50
CA SER A 3 -9.52 -0.80 -15.15
C SER A 3 -8.61 -0.08 -14.16
N THR A 4 -7.30 -0.04 -14.43
CA THR A 4 -6.35 0.74 -13.59
C THR A 4 -6.78 2.20 -13.48
N LYS A 5 -7.32 2.77 -14.57
CA LYS A 5 -7.83 4.14 -14.58
C LYS A 5 -9.01 4.34 -13.63
N GLU A 6 -9.96 3.41 -13.59
CA GLU A 6 -11.08 3.46 -12.63
C GLU A 6 -10.60 3.40 -11.18
N ILE A 7 -9.63 2.54 -10.89
CA ILE A 7 -9.00 2.43 -9.57
C ILE A 7 -8.36 3.76 -9.17
N LEU A 8 -7.61 4.39 -10.09
CA LEU A 8 -6.95 5.66 -9.86
C LEU A 8 -7.93 6.82 -9.64
N VAL A 9 -9.04 6.86 -10.38
CA VAL A 9 -10.12 7.85 -10.16
C VAL A 9 -10.68 7.70 -8.75
N LYS A 10 -11.05 6.48 -8.34
CA LYS A 10 -11.54 6.19 -6.98
C LYS A 10 -10.51 6.52 -5.91
N ALA A 11 -9.23 6.27 -6.17
CA ALA A 11 -8.16 6.62 -5.25
C ALA A 11 -8.12 8.13 -4.97
N LYS A 12 -8.20 8.97 -6.01
CA LYS A 12 -8.23 10.45 -5.84
C LYS A 12 -9.48 10.93 -5.13
N GLU A 13 -10.64 10.34 -5.38
CA GLU A 13 -11.85 10.63 -4.62
C GLU A 13 -11.69 10.26 -3.15
N THR A 14 -11.06 9.13 -2.88
CA THR A 14 -10.85 8.63 -1.52
C THR A 14 -9.87 9.48 -0.71
N VAL A 15 -8.85 10.08 -1.34
CA VAL A 15 -7.97 11.06 -0.68
C VAL A 15 -8.80 12.16 -0.01
N ARG A 16 -9.87 12.65 -0.65
CA ARG A 16 -10.73 13.69 -0.07
C ARG A 16 -11.51 13.20 1.15
N LYS A 17 -11.91 11.93 1.17
CA LYS A 17 -12.63 11.30 2.28
C LYS A 17 -11.70 10.95 3.45
N LEU A 18 -10.43 10.65 3.16
CA LEU A 18 -9.41 10.33 4.17
C LEU A 18 -8.84 11.59 4.83
N ARG A 19 -8.81 12.72 4.11
CA ARG A 19 -8.40 14.02 4.65
C ARG A 19 -9.21 14.40 5.90
N GLY A 20 -8.50 14.77 6.97
CA GLY A 20 -9.11 15.18 8.23
C GLY A 20 -9.49 14.02 9.15
N THR A 21 -9.19 12.77 8.76
CA THR A 21 -9.26 11.63 9.69
C THR A 21 -8.19 11.83 10.78
N ASP A 22 -8.60 11.77 12.04
CA ASP A 22 -7.66 11.87 13.16
C ASP A 22 -6.78 10.61 13.30
N ASP A 23 -5.64 10.75 13.98
CA ASP A 23 -4.67 9.66 14.14
C ASP A 23 -5.26 8.49 14.93
N ALA A 24 -6.15 8.76 15.89
CA ALA A 24 -6.80 7.72 16.69
C ALA A 24 -7.64 6.78 15.81
N LYS A 25 -8.38 7.32 14.85
CA LYS A 25 -9.19 6.55 13.91
C LYS A 25 -8.35 5.81 12.87
N ILE A 26 -7.23 6.40 12.43
CA ILE A 26 -6.23 5.70 11.59
C ILE A 26 -5.65 4.51 12.36
N ASN A 27 -5.27 4.70 13.62
CA ASN A 27 -4.71 3.65 14.47
C ASN A 27 -5.72 2.53 14.73
N ASP A 28 -6.98 2.88 15.01
CA ASP A 28 -8.07 1.91 15.15
C ASP A 28 -8.28 1.09 13.87
N ALA A 29 -8.18 1.72 12.69
CA ALA A 29 -8.23 1.01 11.41
C ALA A 29 -7.06 0.05 11.21
N LEU A 30 -5.83 0.46 11.57
CA LEU A 30 -4.64 -0.40 11.50
C LEU A 30 -4.79 -1.63 12.41
N LEU A 31 -5.28 -1.45 13.64
CA LEU A 31 -5.52 -2.59 14.55
C LEU A 31 -6.57 -3.54 13.98
N LYS A 32 -7.67 -3.02 13.44
CA LYS A 32 -8.71 -3.83 12.79
C LYS A 32 -8.21 -4.54 11.53
N MET A 33 -7.32 -3.91 10.76
CA MET A 33 -6.62 -4.53 9.62
C MET A 33 -5.76 -5.71 10.08
N ALA A 34 -4.98 -5.53 11.16
CA ALA A 34 -4.15 -6.60 11.73
C ALA A 34 -5.01 -7.79 12.19
N ASP A 35 -6.12 -7.53 12.89
CA ASP A 35 -7.02 -8.58 13.36
C ASP A 35 -7.73 -9.30 12.19
N ALA A 36 -8.09 -8.57 11.14
CA ALA A 36 -8.68 -9.14 9.93
C ALA A 36 -7.70 -10.06 9.18
N LEU A 37 -6.40 -9.72 9.10
CA LEU A 37 -5.39 -10.59 8.52
C LEU A 37 -5.32 -11.94 9.24
N VAL A 38 -5.28 -11.92 10.57
CA VAL A 38 -5.22 -13.16 11.37
C VAL A 38 -6.50 -13.97 11.19
N ARG A 39 -7.67 -13.31 11.24
CA ARG A 39 -8.98 -13.96 11.07
C ARG A 39 -9.13 -14.64 9.70
N HIS A 40 -8.58 -14.04 8.66
CA HIS A 40 -8.65 -14.55 7.28
C HIS A 40 -7.43 -15.40 6.87
N SER A 41 -6.62 -15.85 7.84
CA SER A 41 -5.40 -16.62 7.56
C SER A 41 -5.65 -17.83 6.66
N ASP A 42 -6.70 -18.61 6.91
CA ASP A 42 -7.02 -19.80 6.13
C ASP A 42 -7.30 -19.48 4.66
N ARG A 43 -8.03 -18.39 4.41
CA ARG A 43 -8.32 -17.91 3.05
C ARG A 43 -7.03 -17.43 2.37
N ILE A 44 -6.21 -16.65 3.06
CA ILE A 44 -4.94 -16.14 2.53
C ILE A 44 -4.00 -17.29 2.18
N LEU A 45 -3.87 -18.30 3.05
CA LEU A 45 -3.04 -19.48 2.82
C LEU A 45 -3.56 -20.33 1.66
N SER A 46 -4.88 -20.48 1.54
CA SER A 46 -5.51 -21.19 0.42
C SER A 46 -5.24 -20.50 -0.93
N GLU A 47 -5.35 -19.17 -1.00
CA GLU A 47 -5.00 -18.41 -2.20
C GLU A 47 -3.49 -18.45 -2.49
N ASN A 48 -2.65 -18.43 -1.47
CA ASN A 48 -1.20 -18.57 -1.63
C ASN A 48 -0.78 -19.94 -2.17
N ALA A 49 -1.46 -21.01 -1.76
CA ALA A 49 -1.21 -22.34 -2.32
C ALA A 49 -1.50 -22.39 -3.83
N LYS A 50 -2.51 -21.67 -4.32
CA LYS A 50 -2.79 -21.54 -5.76
C LYS A 50 -1.67 -20.79 -6.49
N ASP A 51 -1.19 -19.70 -5.91
CA ASP A 51 -0.07 -18.93 -6.44
C ASP A 51 1.20 -19.80 -6.53
N LEU A 52 1.52 -20.56 -5.48
CA LEU A 52 2.67 -21.46 -5.44
C LEU A 52 2.57 -22.55 -6.52
N ALA A 53 1.40 -23.18 -6.67
CA ALA A 53 1.17 -24.19 -7.71
C ALA A 53 1.31 -23.60 -9.13
N LEU A 54 0.84 -22.36 -9.35
CA LEU A 54 0.98 -21.68 -10.64
C LEU A 54 2.42 -21.26 -10.93
N ALA A 55 3.22 -20.99 -9.90
CA ALA A 55 4.59 -20.53 -9.99
C ALA A 55 5.64 -21.67 -10.06
N GLU A 56 5.26 -22.88 -9.65
CA GLU A 56 6.14 -24.05 -9.65
C GLU A 56 6.78 -24.28 -11.03
N GLY A 57 8.11 -24.46 -11.04
CA GLY A 57 8.90 -24.63 -12.26
C GLY A 57 9.03 -23.40 -13.16
N LYS A 58 8.37 -22.27 -12.85
CA LYS A 58 8.41 -21.03 -13.67
C LYS A 58 9.29 -19.94 -13.06
N ILE A 59 9.52 -20.00 -11.75
CA ILE A 59 10.36 -19.05 -11.02
C ILE A 59 11.41 -19.78 -10.19
N SER A 60 12.48 -19.07 -9.82
CA SER A 60 13.58 -19.64 -9.05
C SER A 60 13.16 -20.07 -7.63
N PRO A 61 13.87 -21.02 -7.00
CA PRO A 61 13.58 -21.44 -5.63
C PRO A 61 13.56 -20.29 -4.61
N VAL A 62 14.42 -19.29 -4.79
CA VAL A 62 14.44 -18.09 -3.94
C VAL A 62 13.17 -17.25 -4.11
N MET A 63 12.59 -17.19 -5.31
CA MET A 63 11.32 -16.50 -5.52
C MET A 63 10.13 -17.31 -4.99
N ILE A 64 10.17 -18.64 -5.03
CA ILE A 64 9.17 -19.50 -4.38
C ILE A 64 9.17 -19.27 -2.86
N ASP A 65 10.34 -19.23 -2.23
CA ASP A 65 10.42 -18.92 -0.79
C ASP A 65 9.83 -17.53 -0.49
N ARG A 66 10.15 -16.51 -1.28
CA ARG A 66 9.57 -15.15 -1.13
C ARG A 66 8.06 -15.10 -1.34
N LEU A 67 7.53 -15.94 -2.21
CA LEU A 67 6.10 -16.05 -2.50
C LEU A 67 5.35 -16.79 -1.40
N THR A 68 6.01 -17.72 -0.71
CA THR A 68 5.37 -18.60 0.28
C THR A 68 4.84 -17.82 1.47
N LEU A 69 3.61 -18.09 1.87
CA LEU A 69 3.04 -17.65 3.13
C LEU A 69 2.84 -18.84 4.07
N THR A 70 3.00 -18.57 5.36
CA THR A 70 2.70 -19.50 6.45
C THR A 70 1.88 -18.76 7.49
N ALA A 71 1.21 -19.48 8.39
CA ALA A 71 0.48 -18.86 9.49
C ALA A 71 1.39 -17.92 10.31
N ALA A 72 2.66 -18.30 10.54
CA ALA A 72 3.65 -17.46 11.21
C ALA A 72 3.95 -16.17 10.42
N ARG A 73 4.10 -16.24 9.10
CA ARG A 73 4.30 -15.04 8.25
C ARG A 73 3.07 -14.12 8.25
N ILE A 74 1.86 -14.68 8.32
CA ILE A 74 0.63 -13.87 8.44
C ILE A 74 0.52 -13.21 9.81
N SER A 75 0.85 -13.91 10.89
CA SER A 75 0.94 -13.32 12.23
C SER A 75 1.96 -12.18 12.25
N ALA A 76 3.15 -12.41 11.68
CA ALA A 76 4.19 -11.38 11.60
C ALA A 76 3.75 -10.14 10.80
N MET A 77 2.97 -10.30 9.71
CA MET A 77 2.37 -9.16 9.01
C MET A 77 1.42 -8.38 9.93
N ALA A 78 0.53 -9.06 10.65
CA ALA A 78 -0.38 -8.41 11.58
C ALA A 78 0.36 -7.70 12.73
N ASP A 79 1.41 -8.33 13.27
CA ASP A 79 2.24 -7.74 14.31
C ASP A 79 2.99 -6.50 13.79
N GLY A 80 3.51 -6.54 12.56
CA GLY A 80 4.09 -5.36 11.90
C GLY A 80 3.11 -4.19 11.77
N ILE A 81 1.83 -4.46 11.45
CA ILE A 81 0.79 -3.41 11.46
C ILE A 81 0.58 -2.85 12.87
N ARG A 82 0.55 -3.71 13.90
CA ARG A 82 0.43 -3.27 15.30
C ARG A 82 1.62 -2.42 15.73
N GLU A 83 2.84 -2.76 15.30
CA GLU A 83 4.03 -1.94 15.53
C GLU A 83 3.92 -0.57 14.85
N ILE A 84 3.46 -0.50 13.60
CA ILE A 84 3.23 0.76 12.88
C ILE A 84 2.23 1.66 13.63
N THR A 85 1.25 1.06 14.29
CA THR A 85 0.25 1.79 15.08
C THR A 85 0.89 2.57 16.23
N ASN A 86 2.00 2.08 16.79
CA ASN A 86 2.74 2.74 17.86
C ASN A 86 3.65 3.88 17.39
N LEU A 87 3.82 4.05 16.08
CA LEU A 87 4.64 5.14 15.55
C LEU A 87 3.93 6.49 15.73
N PRO A 88 4.68 7.57 16.01
CA PRO A 88 4.12 8.92 16.01
C PRO A 88 3.44 9.24 14.67
N SER A 89 2.33 9.96 14.72
CA SER A 89 1.68 10.44 13.50
C SER A 89 2.56 11.48 12.81
N PRO A 90 2.89 11.31 11.52
CA PRO A 90 3.61 12.32 10.77
C PRO A 90 2.67 13.42 10.24
N ILE A 91 1.37 13.37 10.53
CA ILE A 91 0.35 14.26 9.94
C ILE A 91 0.16 15.48 10.84
N GLY A 92 0.30 16.69 10.28
CA GLY A 92 0.05 17.94 11.01
C GLY A 92 1.19 18.38 11.93
N GLU A 93 2.38 17.78 11.81
CA GLU A 93 3.57 18.15 12.56
C GLU A 93 4.08 19.52 12.11
N ILE A 94 4.33 20.43 13.06
CA ILE A 94 4.99 21.71 12.79
C ILE A 94 6.50 21.46 12.68
N LEU A 95 7.00 21.50 11.45
CA LEU A 95 8.41 21.26 11.12
C LEU A 95 9.28 22.50 11.35
N ASN A 96 8.69 23.69 11.26
CA ASN A 96 9.37 24.97 11.47
C ASN A 96 8.36 26.08 11.79
N THR A 97 8.75 27.03 12.63
CA THR A 97 7.99 28.25 12.92
C THR A 97 8.91 29.46 12.78
N GLU A 98 8.50 30.44 11.98
CA GLU A 98 9.17 31.74 11.87
C GLU A 98 8.19 32.86 12.21
N VAL A 99 8.65 33.86 12.99
CA VAL A 99 7.89 35.09 13.24
C VAL A 99 8.62 36.26 12.57
N ARG A 100 7.97 36.89 11.60
CA ARG A 100 8.51 38.03 10.86
C ARG A 100 8.54 39.30 11.73
N PRO A 101 9.37 40.31 11.41
CA PRO A 101 9.44 41.56 12.18
C PRO A 101 8.11 42.33 12.32
N ASN A 102 7.16 42.09 11.43
CA ASN A 102 5.81 42.66 11.48
C ASN A 102 4.81 41.83 12.30
N GLY A 103 5.25 40.77 12.99
CA GLY A 103 4.43 39.89 13.81
C GLY A 103 3.75 38.73 13.04
N LEU A 104 3.95 38.59 11.72
CA LEU A 104 3.39 37.47 10.96
C LEU A 104 4.07 36.16 11.36
N ARG A 105 3.28 35.20 11.88
CA ARG A 105 3.72 33.83 12.15
C ARG A 105 3.55 32.95 10.91
N ILE A 106 4.60 32.24 10.54
CA ILE A 106 4.65 31.31 9.41
C ILE A 106 5.05 29.94 9.96
N ASP A 107 4.13 28.97 9.87
CA ASP A 107 4.37 27.59 10.27
C ASP A 107 4.51 26.70 9.03
N LYS A 108 5.57 25.90 8.97
CA LYS A 108 5.73 24.81 7.99
C LYS A 108 5.14 23.54 8.60
N VAL A 109 4.07 23.02 8.02
CA VAL A 109 3.34 21.87 8.57
C VAL A 109 3.40 20.67 7.60
N SER A 110 3.58 19.47 8.14
CA SER A 110 3.53 18.23 7.35
C SER A 110 2.10 17.87 6.94
N VAL A 111 1.94 17.38 5.71
CA VAL A 111 0.66 16.91 5.17
C VAL A 111 0.86 15.62 4.36
N PRO A 112 -0.14 14.74 4.27
CA PRO A 112 -0.07 13.57 3.40
C PRO A 112 0.14 13.98 1.94
N MET A 113 0.83 13.14 1.17
CA MET A 113 1.07 13.37 -0.25
C MET A 113 -0.21 13.22 -1.08
N GLY A 114 -1.02 12.20 -0.78
CA GLY A 114 -2.25 11.90 -1.51
C GLY A 114 -2.32 10.41 -1.85
N VAL A 115 -2.11 10.06 -3.12
CA VAL A 115 -2.09 8.67 -3.61
C VAL A 115 -0.65 8.21 -3.75
N ILE A 116 -0.30 7.15 -3.01
CA ILE A 116 0.96 6.42 -3.16
C ILE A 116 0.68 5.14 -3.94
N ALA A 117 1.31 5.00 -5.10
CA ALA A 117 1.29 3.78 -5.89
C ALA A 117 2.55 2.95 -5.62
N ILE A 118 2.38 1.66 -5.41
CA ILE A 118 3.50 0.76 -5.04
C ILE A 118 3.51 -0.42 -6.00
N ILE A 119 4.59 -0.52 -6.78
CA ILE A 119 4.81 -1.62 -7.71
C ILE A 119 5.83 -2.55 -7.09
N TYR A 120 5.46 -3.80 -6.84
CA TYR A 120 6.32 -4.76 -6.16
C TYR A 120 6.30 -6.14 -6.82
N GLU A 121 7.32 -6.95 -6.52
CA GLU A 121 7.49 -8.31 -7.04
C GLU A 121 6.65 -9.34 -6.27
N SER A 122 6.94 -10.64 -6.47
CA SER A 122 6.26 -11.80 -5.88
C SER A 122 6.51 -11.95 -4.36
N ARG A 123 6.17 -10.91 -3.58
CA ARG A 123 6.30 -10.84 -2.12
C ARG A 123 4.97 -10.41 -1.50
N PRO A 124 4.08 -11.37 -1.15
CA PRO A 124 2.76 -11.05 -0.62
C PRO A 124 2.80 -10.21 0.67
N ASN A 125 3.86 -10.31 1.47
CA ASN A 125 3.97 -9.53 2.71
C ASN A 125 4.05 -8.02 2.47
N VAL A 126 4.65 -7.60 1.34
CA VAL A 126 4.74 -6.18 0.97
C VAL A 126 3.36 -5.55 0.83
N THR A 127 2.34 -6.32 0.44
CA THR A 127 0.95 -5.87 0.36
C THR A 127 0.46 -5.29 1.70
N SER A 128 0.77 -5.98 2.80
CA SER A 128 0.37 -5.57 4.16
C SER A 128 1.17 -4.36 4.65
N ASP A 129 2.50 -4.48 4.63
CA ASP A 129 3.41 -3.49 5.21
C ASP A 129 3.26 -2.13 4.52
N ALA A 130 3.15 -2.16 3.19
CA ALA A 130 3.08 -0.95 2.39
C ALA A 130 1.72 -0.24 2.51
N ALA A 131 0.63 -1.01 2.61
CA ALA A 131 -0.70 -0.46 2.86
C ALA A 131 -0.78 0.21 4.25
N ALA A 132 -0.24 -0.45 5.28
CA ALA A 132 -0.26 0.06 6.64
C ALA A 132 0.55 1.36 6.80
N LEU A 133 1.76 1.44 6.24
CA LEU A 133 2.57 2.66 6.25
C LEU A 133 1.92 3.80 5.47
N ALA A 134 1.34 3.52 4.29
CA ALA A 134 0.62 4.52 3.52
C ALA A 134 -0.57 5.08 4.31
N LEU A 135 -1.35 4.22 4.96
CA LEU A 135 -2.49 4.65 5.77
C LEU A 135 -2.06 5.43 7.02
N LYS A 136 -1.03 4.97 7.74
CA LYS A 136 -0.50 5.65 8.94
C LYS A 136 -0.02 7.07 8.63
N SER A 137 0.51 7.28 7.43
CA SER A 137 0.92 8.59 6.93
C SER A 137 -0.20 9.39 6.24
N GLY A 138 -1.46 8.91 6.30
CA GLY A 138 -2.64 9.59 5.80
C GLY A 138 -2.83 9.53 4.28
N ASN A 139 -2.16 8.58 3.62
CA ASN A 139 -2.19 8.41 2.17
C ASN A 139 -3.12 7.27 1.75
N VAL A 140 -3.67 7.39 0.55
CA VAL A 140 -4.35 6.28 -0.14
C VAL A 140 -3.29 5.42 -0.82
N CYS A 141 -3.40 4.10 -0.67
CA CYS A 141 -2.47 3.13 -1.21
C CYS A 141 -3.06 2.43 -2.44
N VAL A 142 -2.33 2.46 -3.57
CA VAL A 142 -2.64 1.67 -4.77
C VAL A 142 -1.51 0.67 -4.99
N LEU A 143 -1.84 -0.60 -4.87
CA LEU A 143 -0.90 -1.71 -4.92
C LEU A 143 -0.94 -2.37 -6.29
N ARG A 144 0.23 -2.71 -6.83
CA ARG A 144 0.37 -3.56 -8.01
C ARG A 144 1.49 -4.56 -7.75
N GLY A 145 1.09 -5.78 -7.40
CA GLY A 145 2.02 -6.88 -7.15
C GLY A 145 2.48 -7.60 -8.42
N GLY A 146 3.43 -8.53 -8.27
CA GLY A 146 3.81 -9.47 -9.31
C GLY A 146 2.64 -10.40 -9.68
N LYS A 147 2.59 -10.84 -10.94
CA LYS A 147 1.51 -11.74 -11.42
C LYS A 147 1.48 -13.06 -10.65
N GLU A 148 2.62 -13.51 -10.15
CA GLU A 148 2.79 -14.75 -9.41
C GLU A 148 2.21 -14.69 -8.00
N ALA A 149 1.97 -13.49 -7.44
CA ALA A 149 1.47 -13.29 -6.08
C ALA A 149 0.06 -12.68 -6.05
N TYR A 150 -0.63 -12.65 -7.20
CA TYR A 150 -1.86 -11.89 -7.33
C TYR A 150 -2.99 -12.43 -6.43
N ASN A 151 -3.17 -13.75 -6.34
CA ASN A 151 -4.25 -14.31 -5.54
C ASN A 151 -4.02 -14.04 -4.05
N SER A 152 -2.78 -14.19 -3.58
CA SER A 152 -2.35 -13.86 -2.23
C SER A 152 -2.56 -12.37 -1.92
N ALA A 153 -2.06 -11.49 -2.79
CA ALA A 153 -2.19 -10.03 -2.61
C ALA A 153 -3.65 -9.60 -2.56
N ARG A 154 -4.52 -10.19 -3.40
CA ARG A 154 -5.96 -9.92 -3.37
C ARG A 154 -6.60 -10.36 -2.06
N ALA A 155 -6.30 -11.57 -1.57
CA ALA A 155 -6.83 -12.04 -0.30
C ALA A 155 -6.39 -11.16 0.88
N ILE A 156 -5.14 -10.71 0.86
CA ILE A 156 -4.61 -9.77 1.86
C ILE A 156 -5.36 -8.44 1.77
N VAL A 157 -5.49 -7.83 0.58
CA VAL A 157 -6.20 -6.55 0.41
C VAL A 157 -7.66 -6.66 0.81
N ASP A 158 -8.35 -7.76 0.50
CA ASP A 158 -9.73 -7.99 0.93
C ASP A 158 -9.84 -7.98 2.47
N ALA A 159 -8.92 -8.63 3.18
CA ALA A 159 -8.88 -8.63 4.65
C ALA A 159 -8.57 -7.23 5.21
N LEU A 160 -7.62 -6.50 4.62
CA LEU A 160 -7.31 -5.13 5.03
C LEU A 160 -8.52 -4.19 4.82
N ARG A 161 -9.23 -4.33 3.70
CA ARG A 161 -10.45 -3.57 3.40
C ARG A 161 -11.56 -3.84 4.41
N GLU A 162 -11.73 -5.08 4.86
CA GLU A 162 -12.64 -5.38 5.97
C GLU A 162 -12.25 -4.62 7.25
N GLY A 163 -10.96 -4.59 7.59
CA GLY A 163 -10.45 -3.81 8.73
C GLY A 163 -10.77 -2.31 8.63
N LEU A 164 -10.58 -1.72 7.44
CA LEU A 164 -10.96 -0.33 7.16
C LEU A 164 -12.46 -0.09 7.34
N SER A 165 -13.29 -0.99 6.79
CA SER A 165 -14.74 -0.91 6.87
C SER A 165 -15.23 -0.95 8.33
N LEU A 166 -14.69 -1.86 9.14
CA LEU A 166 -14.98 -1.98 10.57
C LEU A 166 -14.59 -0.72 11.37
N ALA A 167 -13.62 0.05 10.90
CA ALA A 167 -13.18 1.32 11.48
C ALA A 167 -13.93 2.54 10.92
N ASN A 168 -14.88 2.34 10.02
CA ASN A 168 -15.55 3.40 9.26
C ASN A 168 -14.55 4.30 8.50
N ILE A 169 -13.52 3.69 7.92
CA ILE A 169 -12.60 4.29 6.94
C ILE A 169 -12.96 3.77 5.55
N PRO A 170 -12.93 4.60 4.50
CA PRO A 170 -13.22 4.14 3.15
C PRO A 170 -12.32 2.97 2.74
N GLU A 171 -12.93 1.85 2.35
CA GLU A 171 -12.19 0.66 1.92
C GLU A 171 -11.25 0.93 0.74
N ASP A 172 -11.62 1.87 -0.13
CA ASP A 172 -10.82 2.28 -1.28
C ASP A 172 -9.55 3.07 -0.89
N ALA A 173 -9.29 3.26 0.42
CA ALA A 173 -8.01 3.74 0.92
C ALA A 173 -6.88 2.73 0.65
N VAL A 174 -7.21 1.44 0.44
CA VAL A 174 -6.29 0.41 -0.03
C VAL A 174 -6.91 -0.30 -1.24
N GLN A 175 -6.24 -0.21 -2.39
CA GLN A 175 -6.71 -0.81 -3.64
C GLN A 175 -5.64 -1.67 -4.28
N LEU A 176 -6.06 -2.74 -4.96
CA LEU A 176 -5.19 -3.61 -5.73
C LEU A 176 -5.54 -3.50 -7.21
N VAL A 177 -4.53 -3.25 -8.04
CA VAL A 177 -4.65 -3.29 -9.49
C VAL A 177 -4.84 -4.74 -9.94
N SER A 178 -5.96 -5.03 -10.60
CA SER A 178 -6.31 -6.38 -11.05
C SER A 178 -5.61 -6.82 -12.33
N ASP A 179 -5.20 -5.87 -13.18
CA ASP A 179 -4.41 -6.19 -14.37
C ASP A 179 -2.96 -6.48 -13.99
N THR A 180 -2.56 -7.75 -14.15
CA THR A 180 -1.21 -8.23 -13.84
C THR A 180 -0.21 -8.07 -15.00
N THR A 181 -0.62 -7.50 -16.12
CA THR A 181 0.27 -7.26 -17.27
C THR A 181 1.22 -6.10 -17.01
N ARG A 182 2.17 -5.88 -17.93
CA ARG A 182 3.08 -4.71 -17.87
C ARG A 182 2.34 -3.40 -18.15
N GLU A 183 1.17 -3.45 -18.77
CA GLU A 183 0.42 -2.25 -19.14
C GLU A 183 -0.04 -1.48 -17.91
N SER A 184 -0.60 -2.17 -16.92
CA SER A 184 -0.99 -1.53 -15.66
C SER A 184 0.16 -0.86 -14.90
N ALA A 185 1.37 -1.42 -14.98
CA ALA A 185 2.56 -0.78 -14.43
C ALA A 185 2.91 0.50 -15.19
N ASN A 186 2.83 0.49 -16.53
CA ASN A 186 3.03 1.68 -17.36
C ASN A 186 1.99 2.75 -17.08
N GLU A 187 0.73 2.37 -16.91
CA GLU A 187 -0.36 3.28 -16.55
C GLU A 187 -0.07 3.96 -15.21
N LEU A 188 0.32 3.21 -14.17
CA LEU A 188 0.69 3.78 -12.87
C LEU A 188 1.90 4.72 -12.97
N MET A 189 2.95 4.32 -13.69
CA MET A 189 4.16 5.14 -13.91
C MET A 189 3.86 6.47 -14.62
N ARG A 190 2.79 6.53 -15.43
CA ARG A 190 2.43 7.71 -16.23
C ARG A 190 1.19 8.45 -15.71
N ALA A 191 0.64 8.02 -14.57
CA ALA A 191 -0.60 8.53 -14.00
C ALA A 191 -0.48 9.90 -13.32
N LYS A 192 0.15 10.90 -13.97
CA LYS A 192 0.20 12.28 -13.48
C LYS A 192 -1.21 12.81 -13.21
N GLY A 193 -1.38 13.48 -12.08
CA GLY A 193 -2.69 13.97 -11.62
C GLY A 193 -3.49 12.94 -10.81
N TYR A 194 -3.14 11.65 -10.88
CA TYR A 194 -3.77 10.58 -10.09
C TYR A 194 -2.84 9.93 -9.07
N VAL A 195 -1.55 9.81 -9.37
CA VAL A 195 -0.54 9.27 -8.45
C VAL A 195 0.37 10.42 -8.04
N ASP A 196 0.52 10.61 -6.73
CA ASP A 196 1.33 11.68 -6.14
C ASP A 196 2.76 11.18 -5.84
N LEU A 197 2.93 9.88 -5.56
CA LEU A 197 4.23 9.21 -5.44
C LEU A 197 4.17 7.76 -5.92
N LEU A 198 5.19 7.33 -6.66
CA LEU A 198 5.43 5.92 -7.01
C LEU A 198 6.60 5.35 -6.20
N ILE A 199 6.43 4.14 -5.66
CA ILE A 199 7.49 3.42 -4.94
C ILE A 199 7.65 2.03 -5.56
N PRO A 200 8.71 1.77 -6.36
CA PRO A 200 9.06 0.42 -6.78
C PRO A 200 9.68 -0.36 -5.62
N ARG A 201 9.33 -1.64 -5.45
CA ARG A 201 9.99 -2.53 -4.49
C ARG A 201 10.26 -3.91 -5.08
N GLY A 202 11.53 -4.19 -5.39
CA GLY A 202 11.92 -5.44 -6.03
C GLY A 202 13.41 -5.50 -6.32
N GLY A 203 13.79 -6.28 -7.34
CA GLY A 203 15.14 -6.30 -7.87
C GLY A 203 15.50 -5.02 -8.61
N LYS A 204 16.80 -4.83 -8.85
CA LYS A 204 17.36 -3.66 -9.56
C LYS A 204 16.64 -3.39 -10.89
N GLY A 205 16.33 -4.42 -11.66
CA GLY A 205 15.65 -4.27 -12.95
C GLY A 205 14.26 -3.64 -12.85
N LEU A 206 13.46 -3.99 -11.83
CA LEU A 206 12.15 -3.36 -11.61
C LEU A 206 12.32 -1.89 -11.21
N ILE A 207 13.26 -1.62 -10.30
CA ILE A 207 13.52 -0.28 -9.78
C ILE A 207 13.99 0.64 -10.91
N SER A 208 15.02 0.24 -11.67
CA SER A 208 15.53 0.99 -12.81
C SER A 208 14.43 1.24 -13.86
N ALA A 209 13.64 0.21 -14.20
CA ALA A 209 12.53 0.36 -15.13
C ALA A 209 11.51 1.40 -14.66
N CYS A 210 11.20 1.44 -13.36
CA CYS A 210 10.29 2.44 -12.81
C CYS A 210 10.89 3.85 -12.83
N VAL A 211 12.14 3.99 -12.39
CA VAL A 211 12.82 5.30 -12.34
C VAL A 211 13.00 5.90 -13.74
N GLU A 212 13.35 5.08 -14.74
CA GLU A 212 13.58 5.54 -16.12
C GLU A 212 12.29 5.89 -16.87
N ASN A 213 11.17 5.23 -16.57
CA ASN A 213 9.93 5.36 -17.34
C ASN A 213 8.82 6.15 -16.63
N ALA A 214 8.94 6.36 -15.31
CA ALA A 214 7.95 7.10 -14.55
C ALA A 214 7.98 8.59 -14.91
N THR A 215 6.78 9.12 -15.15
CA THR A 215 6.59 10.57 -15.22
C THR A 215 6.05 11.11 -13.90
N VAL A 216 5.40 10.27 -13.08
CA VAL A 216 5.07 10.57 -11.69
C VAL A 216 6.34 10.61 -10.84
N PRO A 217 6.39 11.39 -9.74
CA PRO A 217 7.52 11.34 -8.80
C PRO A 217 7.77 9.91 -8.33
N CYS A 218 9.03 9.48 -8.31
CA CYS A 218 9.43 8.12 -7.96
C CYS A 218 10.44 8.15 -6.82
N LEU A 219 10.25 7.32 -5.79
CA LEU A 219 11.22 7.12 -4.71
C LEU A 219 11.99 5.82 -4.99
N GLU A 220 13.27 5.95 -5.35
CA GLU A 220 14.17 4.82 -5.60
C GLU A 220 14.53 4.11 -4.28
N THR A 221 14.35 2.79 -4.20
CA THR A 221 14.52 1.97 -2.97
C THR A 221 15.58 0.89 -3.08
#